data_AF-A0A094D2C4-F1
#
_entry.id   AF-A0A094D2C4-F1
#
_cell.length_a   1.000
_cell.length_b   1.000
_cell.length_c   1.000
_cell.angle_alpha   90.00
_cell.angle_beta   90.00
_cell.angle_gamma   90.00
#
_symmetry.space_group_name_H-M   'P 1'
#
loop_
_entity.id
_entity.type
_entity.pdbx_description
1 polymer ?
#
loop_
_entity_poly.entity_id
_entity_poly.type
_entity_poly.pdbx_seq_one_letter_code
_entity_poly.pdbx_strand_id
1 'polypeptide(L)'
;MPPCARCEKRGLDCIVSSRSTRCGECVRVNAPGCNTTGPSLADWEKLKREEDRLDREQELAELSILQAHQAAIESLARSQRLKKQRALLRERGSEMLRRGLATLDELEEAEERNRREAEARSTLPTPSNTNSEVVDPEHDPYWGLSPGFFDRLGADGGTPPATLGS
;
A
#
# COMPACT_ATOMS: atom_id res chain seq x y z
N MET A 1 5.38 -14.09 51.54
CA MET A 1 5.28 -13.62 52.94
C MET A 1 6.18 -14.50 53.78
N PRO A 2 7.08 -13.95 54.61
CA PRO A 2 7.91 -14.79 55.46
C PRO A 2 7.02 -15.54 56.48
N PRO A 3 7.29 -16.83 56.73
CA PRO A 3 6.59 -17.58 57.77
C PRO A 3 6.91 -17.01 59.16
N CYS A 4 6.02 -17.17 60.14
CA CYS A 4 6.36 -16.85 61.53
C CYS A 4 7.43 -17.81 62.05
N ALA A 5 8.18 -17.36 63.06
CA ALA A 5 9.32 -18.09 63.62
C ALA A 5 8.96 -19.53 64.07
N ARG A 6 7.72 -19.78 64.50
CA ARG A 6 7.25 -21.12 64.86
C ARG A 6 7.01 -22.01 63.64
N CYS A 7 6.34 -21.48 62.62
CA CYS A 7 6.04 -22.24 61.40
C CYS A 7 7.32 -22.53 60.63
N GLU A 8 8.25 -21.58 60.58
CA GLU A 8 9.57 -21.75 59.99
C GLU A 8 10.35 -22.88 60.67
N LYS A 9 10.45 -22.87 62.01
CA LYS A 9 11.14 -23.93 62.79
C LYS A 9 10.52 -25.32 62.63
N ARG A 10 9.23 -25.40 62.30
CA ARG A 10 8.48 -26.65 62.19
C ARG A 10 8.20 -27.09 60.76
N GLY A 11 8.62 -26.29 59.76
CA GLY A 11 8.31 -26.54 58.36
C GLY A 11 6.81 -26.55 58.05
N LEU A 12 6.04 -25.64 58.65
CA LEU A 12 4.58 -25.55 58.47
C LEU A 12 4.19 -24.43 57.51
N ASP A 13 3.08 -24.62 56.81
CA ASP A 13 2.48 -23.62 55.92
C ASP A 13 1.89 -22.44 56.71
N CYS A 14 2.60 -21.32 56.67
CA CYS A 14 2.29 -20.16 57.47
C CYS A 14 1.36 -19.18 56.74
N ILE A 15 0.07 -19.48 56.71
CA ILE A 15 -0.94 -18.68 56.01
C ILE A 15 -1.70 -17.78 56.99
N VAL A 16 -1.81 -16.48 56.67
CA VAL A 16 -2.55 -15.48 57.47
C VAL A 16 -3.79 -15.03 56.70
N SER A 17 -4.95 -15.10 57.34
CA SER A 17 -6.18 -14.48 56.81
C SER A 17 -6.20 -12.99 57.12
N SER A 18 -6.80 -12.17 56.25
CA SER A 18 -6.94 -10.72 56.47
C SER A 18 -7.62 -10.32 57.78
N ARG A 19 -8.40 -11.21 58.40
CA ARG A 19 -9.15 -10.96 59.64
C ARG A 19 -8.44 -11.40 60.92
N SER A 20 -7.23 -11.99 60.83
CA SER A 20 -6.50 -12.53 61.98
C SER A 20 -5.09 -11.99 62.02
N THR A 21 -4.62 -11.61 63.21
CA THR A 21 -3.22 -11.22 63.45
C THR A 21 -2.27 -12.41 63.59
N ARG A 22 -2.81 -13.64 63.58
CA ARG A 22 -2.07 -14.90 63.73
C ARG A 22 -2.30 -15.80 62.51
N CYS A 23 -1.29 -16.56 62.10
CA CYS A 23 -1.45 -17.56 61.04
C CYS A 23 -2.34 -18.73 61.49
N GLY A 24 -2.94 -19.43 60.52
CA GLY A 24 -3.87 -20.54 60.75
C GLY A 24 -3.30 -21.61 61.70
N GLU A 25 -2.02 -21.96 61.55
CA GLU A 25 -1.34 -22.94 62.40
C GLU A 25 -1.08 -22.47 63.83
N CYS A 26 -0.87 -21.17 64.04
CA CYS A 26 -0.73 -20.62 65.39
C CYS A 26 -2.09 -20.40 66.06
N VAL A 27 -3.14 -20.13 65.30
CA VAL A 27 -4.53 -20.08 65.80
C VAL A 27 -4.98 -21.48 66.25
N ARG A 28 -4.77 -22.50 65.41
CA ARG A 28 -5.24 -23.89 65.64
C ARG A 28 -4.76 -24.50 66.95
N VAL A 29 -3.50 -24.27 67.29
CA VAL A 29 -2.87 -24.81 68.51
C VAL A 29 -2.77 -23.78 69.64
N ASN A 30 -3.39 -22.61 69.46
CA ASN A 30 -3.28 -21.47 70.35
C ASN A 30 -1.83 -21.11 70.76
N ALA A 31 -0.88 -21.15 69.82
CA ALA A 31 0.52 -20.82 70.09
C ALA A 31 0.74 -19.31 70.32
N PRO A 32 1.30 -18.89 71.47
CA PRO A 32 1.57 -17.47 71.73
C PRO A 32 2.66 -16.92 70.78
N GLY A 33 2.62 -15.61 70.51
CA GLY A 33 3.72 -14.90 69.83
C GLY A 33 3.84 -15.12 68.31
N CYS A 34 2.73 -15.30 67.60
CA CYS A 34 2.76 -15.35 66.13
C CYS A 34 3.21 -14.00 65.56
N ASN A 35 4.41 -13.93 65.00
CA ASN A 35 5.02 -12.71 64.44
C ASN A 35 4.79 -12.58 62.92
N THR A 36 3.69 -13.10 62.41
CA THR A 36 3.37 -12.95 60.98
C THR A 36 2.80 -11.57 60.68
N THR A 37 3.35 -10.90 59.67
CA THR A 37 2.78 -9.64 59.16
C THR A 37 2.16 -9.88 57.79
N GLY A 38 0.82 -9.88 57.74
CA GLY A 38 0.06 -9.91 56.49
C GLY A 38 0.24 -8.62 55.68
N PRO A 39 -0.02 -8.65 54.35
CA PRO A 39 -0.08 -7.42 53.55
C PRO A 39 -1.15 -6.49 54.13
N SER A 40 -0.84 -5.19 54.23
CA SER A 40 -1.80 -4.22 54.76
C SER A 40 -2.92 -3.94 53.77
N LEU A 41 -4.08 -3.45 54.25
CA LEU A 41 -5.16 -3.00 53.37
C LEU A 41 -4.69 -1.91 52.39
N ALA A 42 -3.77 -1.04 52.83
CA ALA A 42 -3.18 -0.01 51.98
C ALA A 42 -2.33 -0.60 50.85
N ASP A 43 -1.63 -1.72 51.09
CA ASP A 43 -0.86 -2.42 50.05
C ASP A 43 -1.80 -3.06 49.03
N TRP A 44 -2.92 -3.64 49.47
CA TRP A 44 -3.96 -4.16 48.58
C TRP A 44 -4.59 -3.09 47.69
N GLU A 45 -4.93 -1.93 48.26
CA GLU A 45 -5.45 -0.83 47.46
C GLU A 45 -4.43 -0.28 46.46
N LYS A 46 -3.13 -0.24 46.83
CA LYS A 46 -2.08 0.14 45.87
C LYS A 46 -2.00 -0.85 44.71
N LEU A 47 -2.03 -2.16 45.00
CA LEU A 47 -2.04 -3.18 43.96
C LEU A 47 -3.25 -3.03 43.04
N LYS A 48 -4.44 -2.86 43.60
CA LYS A 48 -5.66 -2.65 42.82
C LYS A 48 -5.59 -1.42 41.93
N ARG A 49 -5.06 -0.30 42.44
CA ARG A 49 -4.88 0.92 41.63
C ARG A 49 -3.90 0.73 40.48
N GLU A 50 -2.83 -0.03 40.70
CA GLU A 50 -1.88 -0.38 39.64
C GLU A 50 -2.48 -1.34 38.61
N GLU A 51 -3.26 -2.34 39.05
CA GLU A 51 -4.02 -3.22 38.17
C GLU A 51 -4.97 -2.42 37.28
N ASP A 52 -5.82 -1.56 37.88
CA ASP A 52 -6.73 -0.67 37.14
C ASP A 52 -5.97 0.31 36.19
N ARG A 53 -4.73 0.67 36.51
CA ARG A 53 -3.89 1.50 35.63
C ARG A 53 -3.39 0.68 34.44
N LEU A 54 -2.89 -0.51 34.68
CA LEU A 54 -2.37 -1.41 33.65
C LEU A 54 -3.48 -1.87 32.69
N ASP A 55 -4.67 -2.18 33.20
CA ASP A 55 -5.82 -2.55 32.37
C ASP A 55 -6.17 -1.44 31.38
N ARG A 56 -6.22 -0.19 31.84
CA ARG A 56 -6.48 0.97 30.98
C ARG A 56 -5.37 1.18 29.94
N GLU A 57 -4.12 1.02 30.33
CA GLU A 57 -2.99 1.12 29.40
C GLU A 57 -3.01 0.01 28.34
N GLN A 58 -3.38 -1.20 28.75
CA GLN A 58 -3.53 -2.34 27.85
C GLN A 58 -4.67 -2.09 26.85
N GLU A 59 -5.86 -1.67 27.30
CA GLU A 59 -6.98 -1.36 26.42
C GLU A 59 -6.60 -0.29 25.37
N LEU A 60 -5.90 0.77 25.78
CA LEU A 60 -5.42 1.80 24.86
C LEU A 60 -4.40 1.26 23.85
N ALA A 61 -3.49 0.39 24.30
CA ALA A 61 -2.52 -0.26 23.43
C ALA A 61 -3.20 -1.18 22.40
N GLU A 62 -4.20 -1.96 22.83
CA GLU A 62 -4.98 -2.84 21.96
C GLU A 62 -5.74 -2.04 20.89
N LEU A 63 -6.38 -0.93 21.27
CA LEU A 63 -7.04 -0.03 20.32
C LEU A 63 -6.05 0.56 19.30
N SER A 64 -4.86 0.96 19.76
CA SER A 64 -3.78 1.47 18.88
C SER A 64 -3.32 0.39 17.88
N ILE A 65 -3.16 -0.85 18.33
CA ILE A 65 -2.81 -1.99 17.47
C ILE A 65 -3.88 -2.21 16.40
N LEU A 66 -5.16 -2.18 16.76
CA LEU A 66 -6.26 -2.34 15.81
C LEU A 66 -6.25 -1.24 14.74
N GLN A 67 -6.04 0.02 15.13
CA GLN A 67 -5.93 1.14 14.20
C GLN A 67 -4.72 0.98 13.26
N ALA A 68 -3.55 0.63 13.79
CA ALA A 68 -2.34 0.41 13.01
C ALA A 68 -2.53 -0.75 12.01
N HIS A 69 -3.20 -1.82 12.43
CA HIS A 69 -3.52 -2.96 11.58
C HIS A 69 -4.44 -2.56 10.42
N GLN A 70 -5.47 -1.77 10.69
CA GLN A 70 -6.36 -1.26 9.64
C GLN A 70 -5.61 -0.38 8.63
N ALA A 71 -4.80 0.57 9.10
CA ALA A 71 -3.98 1.41 8.24
C ALA A 71 -2.97 0.60 7.40
N ALA A 72 -2.42 -0.48 7.96
CA ALA A 72 -1.53 -1.39 7.26
C ALA A 72 -2.26 -2.13 6.12
N ILE A 73 -3.48 -2.63 6.36
CA ILE A 73 -4.31 -3.27 5.33
C ILE A 73 -4.60 -2.30 4.18
N GLU A 74 -5.01 -1.08 4.50
CA GLU A 74 -5.32 -0.05 3.49
C GLU A 74 -4.09 0.31 2.65
N SER A 75 -2.94 0.47 3.32
CA SER A 75 -1.65 0.75 2.67
C SER A 75 -1.22 -0.41 1.76
N LEU A 76 -1.41 -1.65 2.19
CA LEU A 76 -1.11 -2.85 1.41
C LEU A 76 -2.01 -2.94 0.18
N ALA A 77 -3.31 -2.69 0.33
CA ALA A 77 -4.24 -2.65 -0.79
C ALA A 77 -3.87 -1.55 -1.81
N ARG A 78 -3.48 -0.36 -1.34
CA ARG A 78 -2.98 0.73 -2.20
C ARG A 78 -1.71 0.31 -2.94
N SER A 79 -0.75 -0.29 -2.24
CA SER A 79 0.51 -0.79 -2.84
C SER A 79 0.25 -1.80 -3.96
N GLN A 80 -0.69 -2.73 -3.74
CA GLN A 80 -1.07 -3.71 -4.75
C GLN A 80 -1.71 -3.06 -5.99
N ARG A 81 -2.60 -2.08 -5.81
CA ARG A 81 -3.19 -1.32 -6.93
C ARG A 81 -2.13 -0.60 -7.75
N LEU A 82 -1.22 0.12 -7.07
CA LEU A 82 -0.12 0.82 -7.73
C LEU A 82 0.80 -0.15 -8.47
N LYS A 83 1.09 -1.32 -7.91
CA LYS A 83 1.89 -2.36 -8.57
C LYS A 83 1.24 -2.81 -9.88
N LYS A 84 -0.08 -3.04 -9.89
CA LYS A 84 -0.84 -3.42 -11.10
C LYS A 84 -0.84 -2.30 -12.14
N GLN A 85 -1.12 -1.06 -11.73
CA GLN A 85 -1.09 0.11 -12.63
C GLN A 85 0.29 0.28 -13.27
N ARG A 86 1.36 0.17 -12.48
CA ARG A 86 2.74 0.23 -13.00
C ARG A 86 3.03 -0.88 -14.01
N ALA A 87 2.56 -2.10 -13.75
CA ALA A 87 2.74 -3.22 -14.68
C ALA A 87 2.03 -2.94 -16.02
N LEU A 88 0.78 -2.48 -15.97
CA LEU A 88 0.00 -2.12 -17.15
C LEU A 88 0.66 -0.99 -17.96
N LEU A 89 1.17 0.05 -17.28
CA LEU A 89 1.87 1.14 -17.96
C LEU A 89 3.15 0.67 -18.63
N ARG A 90 3.90 -0.25 -17.99
CA ARG A 90 5.10 -0.83 -18.60
C ARG A 90 4.77 -1.66 -19.84
N GLU A 91 3.73 -2.48 -19.75
CA GLU A 91 3.25 -3.30 -20.86
C GLU A 91 2.82 -2.40 -22.04
N ARG A 92 1.97 -1.41 -21.79
CA ARG A 92 1.53 -0.45 -22.81
C ARG A 92 2.71 0.30 -23.42
N GLY A 93 3.67 0.74 -22.60
CA GLY A 93 4.90 1.35 -23.08
C GLY A 93 5.67 0.43 -24.02
N SER A 94 5.90 -0.82 -23.62
CA SER A 94 6.61 -1.80 -24.46
C SER A 94 5.90 -2.07 -25.79
N GLU A 95 4.56 -2.11 -25.78
CA GLU A 95 3.77 -2.29 -26.99
C GLU A 95 3.86 -1.08 -27.93
N MET A 96 3.83 0.14 -27.38
CA MET A 96 4.02 1.37 -28.15
C MET A 96 5.40 1.41 -28.81
N LEU A 97 6.46 1.05 -28.07
CA LEU A 97 7.80 0.94 -28.66
C LEU A 97 7.84 -0.12 -29.77
N ARG A 98 7.27 -1.30 -29.53
CA ARG A 98 7.26 -2.38 -30.54
C ARG A 98 6.56 -1.95 -31.82
N ARG A 99 5.41 -1.30 -31.72
CA ARG A 99 4.67 -0.78 -32.88
C ARG A 99 5.44 0.34 -33.58
N GLY A 100 6.01 1.27 -32.81
CA GLY A 100 6.82 2.37 -33.36
C GLY A 100 8.00 1.86 -34.17
N LEU A 101 8.74 0.87 -33.67
CA LEU A 101 9.85 0.26 -34.40
C LEU A 101 9.38 -0.45 -35.68
N ALA A 102 8.29 -1.22 -35.61
CA ALA A 102 7.75 -1.87 -36.81
C ALA A 102 7.34 -0.87 -37.90
N THR A 103 6.73 0.27 -37.53
CA THR A 103 6.38 1.33 -38.48
C THR A 103 7.62 2.00 -39.09
N LEU A 104 8.72 2.12 -38.35
CA LEU A 104 9.98 2.64 -38.88
C LEU A 104 10.60 1.67 -39.90
N ASP A 105 10.61 0.37 -39.60
CA ASP A 105 11.10 -0.66 -40.53
C ASP A 105 10.27 -0.65 -41.83
N GLU A 106 8.94 -0.57 -41.74
CA GLU A 106 8.03 -0.49 -42.89
C GLU A 106 8.30 0.76 -43.76
N LEU A 107 8.61 1.89 -43.14
CA LEU A 107 8.94 3.13 -43.85
C LEU A 107 10.28 3.03 -44.58
N GLU A 108 11.31 2.48 -43.93
CA GLU A 108 12.63 2.27 -44.52
C GLU A 108 12.54 1.35 -45.75
N GLU A 109 11.76 0.27 -45.66
CA GLU A 109 11.50 -0.61 -46.80
C GLU A 109 10.78 0.11 -47.94
N ALA A 110 9.82 0.99 -47.63
CA ALA A 110 9.09 1.77 -48.64
C ALA A 110 9.98 2.79 -49.34
N GLU A 111 10.82 3.49 -48.61
CA GLU A 111 11.82 4.42 -49.16
C GLU A 111 12.80 3.70 -50.08
N GLU A 112 13.30 2.54 -49.66
CA GLU A 112 14.20 1.72 -50.46
C GLU A 112 13.55 1.18 -51.74
N ARG A 113 12.27 0.77 -51.69
CA ARG A 113 11.51 0.42 -52.90
C ARG A 113 11.41 1.61 -53.86
N ASN A 114 11.09 2.80 -53.34
CA ASN A 114 10.98 4.01 -54.16
C ASN A 114 12.33 4.39 -54.80
N ARG A 115 13.44 4.29 -54.07
CA ARG A 115 14.80 4.49 -54.63
C ARG A 115 15.06 3.56 -55.81
N ARG A 116 14.78 2.26 -55.64
CA ARG A 116 14.97 1.26 -56.71
C ARG A 116 14.09 1.53 -57.93
N GLU A 117 12.84 1.94 -57.72
CA GLU A 117 11.93 2.31 -58.81
C GLU A 117 12.38 3.57 -59.55
N ALA A 118 12.87 4.58 -58.83
CA ALA A 118 13.42 5.80 -59.42
C ALA A 118 14.67 5.53 -60.27
N GLU A 119 15.58 4.67 -59.78
CA GLU A 119 16.76 4.21 -60.52
C GLU A 119 16.40 3.39 -61.77
N ALA A 120 15.39 2.51 -61.68
CA ALA A 120 14.88 1.77 -62.83
C ALA A 120 14.22 2.70 -63.87
N ARG A 121 13.57 3.78 -63.41
CA ARG A 121 12.94 4.77 -64.30
C ARG A 121 13.96 5.70 -64.96
N SER A 122 15.07 6.02 -64.29
CA SER A 122 16.14 6.85 -64.85
C SER A 122 17.03 6.11 -65.86
N THR A 123 17.05 4.78 -65.81
CA THR A 123 17.78 3.93 -66.77
C THR A 123 16.99 3.62 -68.05
N LEU A 124 15.73 4.05 -68.16
CA LEU A 124 14.98 4.04 -69.42
C LEU A 124 15.35 5.26 -70.29
N PRO A 125 15.56 5.11 -71.61
CA PRO A 125 15.85 6.26 -72.47
C PRO A 125 14.59 7.13 -72.61
N THR A 126 14.64 8.36 -72.07
CA THR A 126 13.55 9.34 -72.17
C THR A 126 13.51 9.97 -73.57
N PRO A 127 12.40 9.92 -74.32
CA PRO A 127 12.21 10.81 -75.45
C PRO A 127 12.00 12.25 -74.93
N SER A 128 12.82 13.15 -75.45
CA SER A 128 12.76 14.59 -75.22
C SER A 128 11.39 15.13 -75.62
N ASN A 129 10.69 15.81 -74.72
CA ASN A 129 9.70 16.83 -75.09
C ASN A 129 9.45 17.84 -73.97
N THR A 130 9.17 19.05 -74.43
CA THR A 130 9.29 20.36 -73.79
C THR A 130 8.02 20.84 -73.08
N ASN A 131 8.23 21.56 -71.97
CA ASN A 131 7.43 22.63 -71.33
C ASN A 131 5.96 22.36 -70.95
N SER A 132 5.63 22.54 -69.66
CA SER A 132 4.96 23.78 -69.20
C SER A 132 4.79 23.83 -67.68
N GLU A 133 5.02 25.02 -67.18
CA GLU A 133 4.97 25.53 -65.82
C GLU A 133 3.57 25.40 -65.21
N VAL A 134 3.45 24.82 -64.00
CA VAL A 134 2.22 24.84 -63.19
C VAL A 134 2.60 25.21 -61.76
N VAL A 135 1.96 26.27 -61.29
CA VAL A 135 2.02 26.88 -59.95
C VAL A 135 1.47 25.90 -58.91
N ASP A 136 2.17 25.73 -57.78
CA ASP A 136 1.68 24.96 -56.62
C ASP A 136 1.53 25.88 -55.39
N PRO A 137 0.38 25.87 -54.67
CA PRO A 137 0.18 26.62 -53.44
C PRO A 137 0.88 25.94 -52.26
N GLU A 138 1.53 26.73 -51.40
CA GLU A 138 2.15 26.27 -50.16
C GLU A 138 1.16 25.47 -49.29
N HIS A 139 1.37 24.16 -49.20
CA HIS A 139 0.75 23.30 -48.20
C HIS A 139 1.79 22.97 -47.14
N ASP A 140 1.71 23.70 -46.02
CA ASP A 140 2.59 23.54 -44.86
C ASP A 140 2.31 22.18 -44.17
N PRO A 141 3.26 21.22 -44.17
CA PRO A 141 3.03 19.88 -43.61
C PRO A 141 2.99 19.84 -42.07
N TYR A 142 3.17 20.98 -41.39
CA TYR A 142 3.40 21.05 -39.95
C TYR A 142 2.16 21.34 -39.08
N TRP A 143 0.95 21.21 -39.62
CA TRP A 143 -0.30 21.35 -38.84
C TRP A 143 -0.43 20.36 -37.66
N GLY A 144 0.24 19.20 -37.72
CA GLY A 144 0.14 18.14 -36.71
C GLY A 144 0.91 18.39 -35.40
N LEU A 145 1.73 19.45 -35.31
CA LEU A 145 2.59 19.70 -34.16
C LEU A 145 2.24 21.01 -33.40
N SER A 146 1.07 21.60 -33.67
CA SER A 146 0.61 22.75 -32.91
C SER A 146 0.13 22.34 -31.51
N PRO A 147 0.52 23.05 -30.43
CA PRO A 147 0.18 22.72 -29.04
C PRO A 147 -1.31 22.50 -28.75
N GLY A 148 -2.20 23.11 -29.55
CA GLY A 148 -3.66 23.00 -29.40
C GLY A 148 -4.31 21.72 -29.99
N PHE A 149 -3.57 20.83 -30.66
CA PHE A 149 -4.15 19.60 -31.20
C PHE A 149 -4.64 18.66 -30.08
N PHE A 150 -3.85 18.55 -29.00
CA PHE A 150 -4.19 17.68 -27.86
C PHE A 150 -5.31 18.26 -26.99
N ASP A 151 -5.54 19.58 -27.00
CA ASP A 151 -6.66 20.22 -26.28
C ASP A 151 -8.03 19.96 -26.96
N ARG A 152 -8.05 19.59 -28.25
CA ARG A 152 -9.29 19.32 -29.01
C ARG A 152 -9.73 17.86 -28.97
N LEU A 153 -8.87 16.92 -28.57
CA LEU A 153 -9.20 15.50 -28.36
C LEU A 153 -9.80 15.29 -26.96
N GLY A 154 -10.82 16.10 -26.67
CA GLY A 154 -11.51 16.27 -25.39
C GLY A 154 -11.53 15.05 -24.48
N ALA A 155 -11.19 15.32 -23.23
CA ALA A 155 -11.26 14.44 -22.09
C ALA A 155 -12.71 14.11 -21.69
N ASP A 156 -13.54 13.58 -22.59
CA ASP A 156 -14.90 13.15 -22.25
C ASP A 156 -15.21 11.78 -22.89
N GLY A 157 -14.89 10.71 -22.16
CA GLY A 157 -15.44 9.38 -22.41
C GLY A 157 -16.94 9.36 -22.10
N GLY A 158 -17.75 10.01 -22.94
CA GLY A 158 -19.20 10.02 -22.84
C GLY A 158 -19.81 8.83 -23.58
N THR A 159 -20.28 7.83 -22.84
CA THR A 159 -21.22 6.81 -23.33
C THR A 159 -22.43 7.46 -24.01
N PRO A 160 -22.85 7.02 -25.22
CA PRO A 160 -24.04 7.58 -25.86
C PRO A 160 -25.33 7.16 -25.12
N PRO A 161 -26.35 8.03 -25.03
CA PRO A 161 -27.62 7.70 -24.41
C PRO A 161 -28.43 6.72 -25.27
N ALA A 162 -29.04 5.73 -24.61
CA ALA A 162 -29.96 4.78 -25.21
C ALA A 162 -31.22 5.49 -25.72
N THR A 163 -31.56 5.27 -26.99
CA THR A 163 -32.81 5.71 -27.60
C THR A 163 -33.96 4.83 -27.11
N LEU A 164 -34.89 5.40 -26.33
CA LEU A 164 -36.22 4.84 -26.11
C LEU A 164 -37.15 5.42 -27.17
N GLY A 165 -37.70 4.54 -28.00
CA GLY A 165 -38.62 4.87 -29.07
C GLY A 165 -40.01 5.28 -28.59
N SER A 166 -40.67 6.09 -29.41
CA SER A 166 -42.12 6.20 -29.55
C SER A 166 -42.43 6.59 -30.98
#